data_AF-A0A254QWV7-F1
#
_entry.id   AF-A0A254QWV7-F1
#
_cell.length_a   1.000
_cell.length_b   1.000
_cell.length_c   1.000
_cell.angle_alpha   90.00
_cell.angle_beta   90.00
_cell.angle_gamma   90.00
#
_symmetry.space_group_name_H-M   'P 1'
#
loop_
_entity.id
_entity.type
_entity.pdbx_description
1 polymer ?
#
loop_
_entity_poly.entity_id
_entity_poly.type
_entity_poly.pdbx_seq_one_letter_code
_entity_poly.pdbx_strand_id
1 'polypeptide(L)'
;MRGCSGGDRTALKALYDAEASRMTGVAMRILFNRDQAEDAVQDAFIQIWRKASRYDVALGSPRAWMYTIVRYRAIDILRARGREEVTEPENLDKLREDAVDLSFRRLDKNGILYHCLKALEDDRRYAVLLIYVTGLTQEEVAGKLGRPLGTIKSWLRRGLQSLKACLS
;
A
#
# COMPACT_ATOMS: atom_id res chain seq x y z
N MET A 1 6.93 3.66 -18.84
CA MET A 1 8.26 3.82 -18.21
C MET A 1 9.32 4.31 -19.17
N ARG A 2 9.72 3.56 -20.21
CA ARG A 2 10.76 4.01 -21.16
C ARG A 2 10.51 5.41 -21.75
N GLY A 3 9.27 5.72 -22.16
CA GLY A 3 8.91 7.07 -22.62
C GLY A 3 9.12 8.16 -21.55
N CYS A 4 8.68 7.91 -20.31
CA CYS A 4 8.91 8.85 -19.20
C CYS A 4 10.40 9.03 -18.88
N SER A 5 11.20 7.96 -18.95
CA SER A 5 12.65 8.04 -18.77
C SER A 5 13.32 8.93 -19.83
N GLY A 6 12.75 8.99 -21.04
CA GLY A 6 13.18 9.87 -22.13
C GLY A 6 12.56 11.28 -22.11
N GLY A 7 11.79 11.63 -21.07
CA GLY A 7 11.16 12.95 -20.99
C GLY A 7 9.92 13.13 -21.88
N ASP A 8 9.28 12.03 -22.31
CA ASP A 8 8.02 12.10 -23.07
C ASP A 8 6.82 12.38 -22.15
N ARG A 9 6.31 13.62 -22.21
CA ARG A 9 5.14 14.07 -21.44
C ARG A 9 3.86 13.31 -21.81
N THR A 10 3.74 12.85 -23.06
CA THR A 10 2.58 12.07 -23.53
C THR A 10 2.54 10.71 -22.86
N ALA A 11 3.71 10.06 -22.72
CA ALA A 11 3.84 8.82 -21.96
C ALA A 11 3.47 8.99 -20.48
N LEU A 12 3.84 10.12 -19.85
CA LEU A 12 3.41 10.41 -18.47
C LEU A 12 1.90 10.60 -18.37
N LYS A 13 1.29 11.36 -19.30
CA LYS A 13 -0.16 11.56 -19.33
C LYS A 13 -0.91 10.24 -19.51
N ALA A 14 -0.48 9.38 -20.43
CA ALA A 14 -1.10 8.08 -20.65
C ALA A 14 -1.02 7.20 -19.39
N LEU A 15 0.11 7.23 -18.66
CA LEU A 15 0.23 6.54 -17.37
C LEU A 15 -0.71 7.12 -16.31
N TYR A 16 -0.82 8.45 -16.25
CA TYR A 16 -1.74 9.13 -15.33
C TYR A 16 -3.18 8.72 -15.58
N ASP A 17 -3.65 8.86 -16.81
CA ASP A 17 -5.02 8.52 -17.20
C ASP A 17 -5.34 7.04 -16.93
N ALA A 18 -4.35 6.15 -17.08
CA ALA A 18 -4.53 4.73 -16.85
C ALA A 18 -4.55 4.34 -15.36
N GLU A 19 -3.72 4.94 -14.50
CA GLU A 19 -3.47 4.44 -13.14
C GLU A 19 -3.94 5.34 -12.01
N ALA A 20 -4.13 6.65 -12.25
CA ALA A 20 -4.38 7.64 -11.19
C ALA A 20 -5.58 7.23 -10.31
N SER A 21 -6.73 6.89 -10.90
CA SER A 21 -7.92 6.49 -10.12
C SER A 21 -7.68 5.27 -9.22
N ARG A 22 -6.91 4.28 -9.69
CA ARG A 22 -6.58 3.10 -8.88
C ARG A 22 -5.60 3.46 -7.76
N MET A 23 -4.62 4.32 -8.04
CA MET A 23 -3.65 4.80 -7.06
C MET A 23 -4.32 5.69 -5.99
N THR A 24 -5.30 6.51 -6.37
CA THR A 24 -6.13 7.28 -5.42
C THR A 24 -6.88 6.34 -4.50
N GLY A 25 -7.47 5.26 -5.03
CA GLY A 25 -8.10 4.23 -4.21
C GLY A 25 -7.13 3.60 -3.19
N VAL A 26 -5.85 3.41 -3.54
CA VAL A 26 -4.83 2.92 -2.60
C VAL A 26 -4.50 3.96 -1.54
N ALA A 27 -4.24 5.21 -1.94
CA ALA A 27 -3.96 6.30 -1.00
C ALA A 27 -5.12 6.56 -0.03
N MET A 28 -6.37 6.45 -0.50
CA MET A 28 -7.59 6.58 0.31
C MET A 28 -7.66 5.61 1.48
N ARG A 29 -7.14 4.38 1.33
CA ARG A 29 -7.14 3.37 2.40
C ARG A 29 -6.13 3.67 3.51
N ILE A 30 -5.17 4.56 3.23
CA ILE A 30 -4.13 4.98 4.16
C ILE A 30 -4.51 6.31 4.81
N LEU A 31 -4.97 7.27 3.99
CA LEU A 31 -5.20 8.65 4.42
C LEU A 31 -6.60 8.90 4.97
N PHE A 32 -7.59 8.11 4.57
CA PHE A 32 -9.00 8.31 4.91
C PHE A 32 -9.53 9.73 4.59
N ASN A 33 -8.86 10.42 3.66
CA ASN A 33 -9.19 11.77 3.22
C ASN A 33 -8.97 11.84 1.70
N ARG A 34 -10.00 12.29 0.98
CA ARG A 34 -10.00 12.30 -0.48
C ARG A 34 -9.02 13.31 -1.06
N ASP A 35 -9.03 14.52 -0.54
CA ASP A 35 -8.20 15.61 -1.04
C ASP A 35 -6.72 15.26 -0.86
N GLN A 36 -6.35 14.79 0.34
CA GLN A 36 -4.99 14.31 0.62
C GLN A 36 -4.60 13.11 -0.26
N ALA A 37 -5.53 12.22 -0.58
CA ALA A 37 -5.26 11.07 -1.44
C ALA A 37 -5.03 11.48 -2.90
N GLU A 38 -5.78 12.45 -3.41
CA GLU A 38 -5.59 13.02 -4.74
C GLU A 38 -4.25 13.76 -4.83
N ASP A 39 -3.91 14.57 -3.82
CA ASP A 39 -2.60 15.24 -3.72
C ASP A 39 -1.43 14.25 -3.65
N ALA A 40 -1.57 13.18 -2.84
CA ALA A 40 -0.56 12.14 -2.74
C ALA A 40 -0.27 11.47 -4.09
N VAL A 41 -1.30 11.28 -4.92
CA VAL A 41 -1.17 10.70 -6.26
C VAL A 41 -0.49 11.69 -7.20
N GLN A 42 -0.87 12.98 -7.18
CA GLN A 42 -0.22 14.00 -8.01
C GLN A 42 1.29 14.08 -7.69
N ASP A 43 1.65 14.17 -6.41
CA ASP A 43 3.03 14.14 -5.96
C ASP A 43 3.77 12.87 -6.38
N ALA A 44 3.09 11.71 -6.29
CA ALA A 44 3.65 10.44 -6.73
C ALA A 44 3.96 10.44 -8.23
N PHE A 45 3.12 11.02 -9.07
CA PHE A 45 3.39 11.14 -10.51
C PHE A 45 4.57 12.06 -10.82
N ILE A 46 4.76 13.13 -10.04
CA ILE A 46 5.96 13.98 -10.13
C ILE A 46 7.21 13.17 -9.76
N GLN A 47 7.14 12.35 -8.71
CA GLN A 47 8.25 11.47 -8.32
C GLN A 47 8.52 10.39 -9.37
N ILE A 48 7.48 9.77 -9.92
CA ILE A 48 7.57 8.78 -11.00
C ILE A 48 8.30 9.39 -12.19
N TRP A 49 7.91 10.60 -12.61
CA TRP A 49 8.58 11.33 -13.68
C TRP A 49 10.08 11.53 -13.39
N ARG A 50 10.40 12.09 -12.22
CA ARG A 50 11.80 12.39 -11.82
C ARG A 50 12.66 11.14 -11.67
N LYS A 51 12.07 10.01 -11.27
CA LYS A 51 12.78 8.76 -10.97
C LYS A 51 12.66 7.73 -12.08
N ALA A 52 11.95 8.01 -13.18
CA ALA A 52 11.68 7.04 -14.25
C ALA A 52 12.94 6.45 -14.88
N SER A 53 14.02 7.23 -14.96
CA SER A 53 15.32 6.76 -15.45
C SER A 53 16.03 5.77 -14.51
N ARG A 54 15.64 5.74 -13.23
CA ARG A 54 16.19 4.82 -12.22
C ARG A 54 15.35 3.55 -12.05
N TYR A 55 14.27 3.40 -12.81
CA TYR A 55 13.47 2.18 -12.77
C TYR A 55 14.27 1.02 -13.35
N ASP A 56 14.41 -0.04 -12.56
CA ASP A 56 15.04 -1.28 -12.95
C ASP A 56 13.99 -2.39 -13.09
N VAL A 57 13.92 -2.99 -14.27
CA VAL A 57 12.99 -4.08 -14.58
C VAL A 57 13.32 -5.36 -13.81
N ALA A 58 14.59 -5.54 -13.41
CA ALA A 58 15.01 -6.69 -12.61
C ALA A 58 14.47 -6.63 -11.16
N LEU A 59 14.11 -5.45 -10.67
CA LEU A 59 13.59 -5.25 -9.31
C LEU A 59 12.07 -5.41 -9.21
N GLY A 60 11.36 -5.55 -10.33
CA GLY A 60 9.93 -5.84 -10.37
C GLY A 60 9.16 -5.05 -11.43
N SER A 61 7.84 -5.22 -11.42
CA SER A 61 6.98 -4.61 -12.43
C SER A 61 6.92 -3.08 -12.29
N PRO A 62 6.74 -2.33 -13.40
CA PRO A 62 6.56 -0.88 -13.34
C PRO A 62 5.42 -0.46 -12.44
N ARG A 63 4.32 -1.23 -12.49
CA ARG A 63 3.13 -0.98 -11.70
C ARG A 63 3.43 -1.11 -10.20
N ALA A 64 4.09 -2.19 -9.77
CA ALA A 64 4.47 -2.37 -8.37
C ALA A 64 5.38 -1.24 -7.85
N TRP A 65 6.30 -0.78 -8.70
CA TRP A 65 7.17 0.36 -8.36
C TRP A 65 6.37 1.66 -8.18
N MET A 66 5.42 1.97 -9.08
CA MET A 66 4.53 3.14 -8.94
C MET A 66 3.66 3.06 -7.67
N TYR A 67 3.10 1.88 -7.37
CA TYR A 67 2.30 1.69 -6.14
C TYR A 67 3.13 1.83 -4.87
N THR A 68 4.40 1.45 -4.91
CA THR A 68 5.34 1.70 -3.81
C THR A 68 5.51 3.21 -3.55
N ILE A 69 5.67 4.00 -4.62
CA ILE A 69 5.83 5.47 -4.52
C ILE A 69 4.59 6.12 -3.90
N VAL A 70 3.38 5.81 -4.38
CA VAL A 70 2.15 6.40 -3.82
C VAL A 70 1.92 5.96 -2.38
N ARG A 71 2.20 4.69 -2.05
CA ARG A 71 2.08 4.19 -0.68
C ARG A 71 3.00 4.96 0.26
N TYR A 72 4.26 5.17 -0.12
CA TYR A 72 5.19 5.96 0.70
C TYR A 72 4.73 7.40 0.85
N ARG A 73 4.27 8.03 -0.24
CA ARG A 73 3.77 9.42 -0.16
C ARG A 73 2.57 9.53 0.78
N ALA A 74 1.62 8.61 0.70
CA ALA A 74 0.45 8.58 1.59
C ALA A 74 0.84 8.37 3.06
N ILE A 75 1.80 7.47 3.35
CA ILE A 75 2.29 7.27 4.72
C ILE A 75 3.00 8.51 5.25
N ASP A 76 3.79 9.20 4.42
CA ASP A 76 4.49 10.42 4.82
C ASP A 76 3.51 11.53 5.19
N ILE A 77 2.44 11.70 4.40
CA ILE A 77 1.35 12.65 4.68
C ILE A 77 0.62 12.26 5.98
N LEU A 78 0.25 10.98 6.14
CA LEU A 78 -0.42 10.49 7.35
C LEU A 78 0.41 10.76 8.62
N ARG A 79 1.73 10.57 8.54
CA ARG A 79 2.66 10.83 9.65
C ARG A 79 2.84 12.32 9.93
N ALA A 80 2.83 13.16 8.91
CA ALA A 80 2.86 14.61 9.11
C ALA A 80 1.59 15.08 9.82
N ARG A 81 0.44 14.59 9.37
CA ARG A 81 -0.86 14.86 10.00
C ARG A 81 -0.89 14.44 11.47
N GLY A 82 -0.44 13.22 11.81
CA GLY A 82 -0.42 12.77 13.21
C GLY A 82 0.52 13.55 14.15
N ARG A 83 1.44 14.36 13.60
CA ARG A 83 2.26 15.29 14.40
C ARG A 83 1.58 16.64 14.62
N GLU A 84 0.71 17.05 13.70
CA GLU A 84 0.02 18.36 13.71
C GLU A 84 -1.37 18.29 14.35
N GLU A 85 -2.13 17.23 14.04
CA GLU A 85 -3.42 16.93 14.64
C GLU A 85 -3.22 15.88 15.74
N VAL A 86 -3.50 16.26 16.99
CA VAL A 86 -3.84 15.29 18.05
C VAL A 86 -5.21 14.70 17.70
N THR A 87 -5.26 13.92 16.62
CA THR A 87 -6.46 13.16 16.25
C THR A 87 -6.71 12.14 17.34
N GLU A 88 -7.95 11.98 17.82
CA GLU A 88 -8.33 10.90 18.73
C GLU A 88 -7.88 9.56 18.14
N PRO A 89 -6.84 8.90 18.69
CA PRO A 89 -6.21 7.73 18.07
C PRO A 89 -7.19 6.57 17.86
N GLU A 90 -8.21 6.50 18.72
CA GLU A 90 -9.26 5.47 18.73
C GLU A 90 -10.09 5.48 17.44
N ASN A 91 -10.37 6.65 16.86
CA ASN A 91 -11.14 6.75 15.62
C ASN A 91 -10.35 6.27 14.40
N LEU A 92 -9.05 6.57 14.34
CA LEU A 92 -8.19 6.13 13.24
C LEU A 92 -7.98 4.62 13.26
N ASP A 93 -7.81 4.04 14.44
CA ASP A 93 -7.64 2.60 14.57
C ASP A 93 -8.89 1.82 14.16
N LYS A 94 -10.08 2.30 14.52
CA LYS A 94 -11.34 1.71 14.04
C LYS A 94 -11.47 1.80 12.52
N LEU A 95 -11.15 2.96 11.92
CA LEU A 95 -11.16 3.12 10.46
C LEU A 95 -10.21 2.15 9.75
N ARG A 96 -9.04 1.88 10.35
CA ARG A 96 -8.06 0.91 9.84
C ARG A 96 -8.60 -0.51 9.89
N GLU A 97 -9.24 -0.89 10.99
CA GLU A 97 -9.87 -2.21 11.16
C GLU A 97 -10.98 -2.41 10.13
N ASP A 98 -11.88 -1.43 10.00
CA ASP A 98 -12.94 -1.43 9.00
C ASP A 98 -12.39 -1.54 7.57
N ALA A 99 -11.29 -0.84 7.27
CA ALA A 99 -10.64 -0.89 5.96
C ALA A 99 -10.04 -2.27 5.65
N VAL A 100 -9.42 -2.93 6.63
CA VAL A 100 -8.90 -4.30 6.49
C VAL A 100 -10.05 -5.27 6.21
N ASP A 101 -11.09 -5.23 7.03
CA ASP A 101 -12.24 -6.13 6.90
C ASP A 101 -12.99 -5.94 5.60
N LEU A 102 -13.21 -4.68 5.20
CA LEU A 102 -13.85 -4.37 3.92
C LEU A 102 -12.99 -4.81 2.74
N SER A 103 -11.68 -4.60 2.80
CA SER A 103 -10.76 -4.97 1.73
C SER A 103 -10.71 -6.48 1.53
N PHE A 104 -10.68 -7.26 2.62
CA PHE A 104 -10.70 -8.71 2.53
C PHE A 104 -12.06 -9.25 2.05
N ARG A 105 -13.19 -8.68 2.52
CA ARG A 105 -14.54 -9.09 2.10
C ARG A 105 -14.85 -8.78 0.64
N ARG A 106 -14.25 -7.74 0.07
CA ARG A 106 -14.43 -7.34 -1.34
C ARG A 106 -13.63 -8.17 -2.33
N LEU A 107 -12.72 -9.02 -1.86
CA LEU A 107 -12.04 -9.96 -2.75
C LEU A 107 -13.04 -10.92 -3.38
N ASP A 108 -12.81 -11.26 -4.64
CA ASP A 108 -13.53 -12.35 -5.29
C ASP A 108 -13.26 -13.65 -4.52
N LYS A 109 -14.33 -14.27 -4.00
CA LYS A 109 -14.26 -15.50 -3.19
C LYS A 109 -13.76 -16.70 -3.99
N ASN A 110 -13.87 -16.66 -5.32
CA ASN A 110 -13.32 -17.67 -6.23
C ASN A 110 -11.93 -17.28 -6.76
N GLY A 111 -11.45 -16.07 -6.44
CA GLY A 111 -10.17 -15.56 -6.88
C GLY A 111 -9.02 -16.20 -6.12
N ILE A 112 -7.94 -16.53 -6.84
CA ILE A 112 -6.73 -17.15 -6.25
C ILE A 112 -6.18 -16.36 -5.06
N LEU A 113 -6.23 -15.03 -5.10
CA LEU A 113 -5.77 -14.18 -4.00
C LEU A 113 -6.57 -14.38 -2.71
N TYR A 114 -7.89 -14.53 -2.79
CA TYR A 114 -8.73 -14.79 -1.63
C TYR A 114 -8.34 -16.11 -0.97
N HIS A 115 -8.20 -17.17 -1.78
CA HIS A 115 -7.80 -18.48 -1.31
C HIS A 115 -6.40 -18.47 -0.68
N CYS A 116 -5.43 -17.85 -1.33
CA CYS A 116 -4.06 -17.76 -0.81
C CYS A 116 -3.97 -16.97 0.50
N LEU A 117 -4.70 -15.85 0.61
CA LEU A 117 -4.79 -15.12 1.88
C LEU A 117 -5.47 -15.96 2.95
N LYS A 118 -6.56 -16.65 2.63
CA LYS A 118 -7.31 -17.47 3.59
C LYS A 118 -6.53 -18.70 4.07
N ALA A 119 -5.58 -19.19 3.28
CA ALA A 119 -4.67 -20.27 3.68
C ALA A 119 -3.61 -19.84 4.70
N LEU A 120 -3.40 -18.53 4.91
CA LEU A 120 -2.55 -18.05 6.00
C LEU A 120 -3.28 -18.16 7.34
N GLU A 121 -2.53 -18.46 8.40
CA GLU A 121 -2.99 -18.29 9.78
C GLU A 121 -3.58 -16.89 9.99
N ASP A 122 -4.69 -16.79 10.73
CA ASP A 122 -5.48 -15.56 10.85
C ASP A 122 -4.65 -14.37 11.32
N ASP A 123 -3.82 -14.53 12.35
CA ASP A 123 -2.92 -13.49 12.86
C ASP A 123 -1.92 -12.99 11.78
N ARG A 124 -1.40 -13.90 10.94
CA ARG A 124 -0.47 -13.56 9.87
C ARG A 124 -1.18 -12.86 8.73
N ARG A 125 -2.36 -13.35 8.35
CA ARG A 125 -3.23 -12.69 7.36
C ARG A 125 -3.57 -11.28 7.80
N TYR A 126 -3.95 -11.12 9.06
CA TYR A 126 -4.32 -9.83 9.62
C TYR A 126 -3.13 -8.86 9.66
N ALA A 127 -1.95 -9.32 10.10
CA ALA A 127 -0.73 -8.51 10.08
C ALA A 127 -0.34 -8.07 8.64
N VAL A 128 -0.46 -8.96 7.66
CA VAL A 128 -0.24 -8.63 6.24
C VAL A 128 -1.23 -7.55 5.80
N LEU A 129 -2.52 -7.72 6.07
CA LEU A 129 -3.55 -6.77 5.65
C LEU A 129 -3.37 -5.41 6.32
N LEU A 130 -3.05 -5.34 7.61
CA LEU A 130 -2.74 -4.08 8.29
C LEU A 130 -1.60 -3.33 7.56
N ILE A 131 -0.49 -4.00 7.26
CA ILE A 131 0.63 -3.35 6.59
C ILE A 131 0.26 -2.88 5.17
N TYR A 132 -0.36 -3.76 4.38
CA TYR A 132 -0.56 -3.49 2.95
C TYR A 132 -1.83 -2.67 2.64
N VAL A 133 -2.86 -2.72 3.48
CA VAL A 133 -4.11 -1.97 3.30
C VAL A 133 -4.02 -0.60 3.96
N THR A 134 -3.52 -0.53 5.20
CA THR A 134 -3.63 0.70 6.01
C THR A 134 -2.32 1.48 6.12
N GLY A 135 -1.22 0.91 5.62
CA GLY A 135 0.06 1.59 5.58
C GLY A 135 0.88 1.48 6.87
N LEU A 136 0.39 0.76 7.88
CA LEU A 136 1.12 0.60 9.15
C LEU A 136 2.52 0.01 8.94
N THR A 137 3.46 0.45 9.79
CA THR A 137 4.79 -0.15 9.88
C THR A 137 4.76 -1.46 10.66
N GLN A 138 5.84 -2.22 10.56
CA GLN A 138 6.01 -3.43 11.35
C GLN A 138 6.05 -3.13 12.85
N GLU A 139 6.60 -1.98 13.24
CA GLU A 139 6.64 -1.49 14.62
C GLU A 139 5.25 -1.11 15.12
N GLU A 140 4.45 -0.40 14.31
CA GLU A 140 3.08 -0.03 14.67
C GLU A 140 2.18 -1.28 14.79
N VAL A 141 2.32 -2.24 13.88
CA VAL A 141 1.61 -3.53 13.99
C VAL A 141 2.06 -4.33 15.21
N ALA A 142 3.34 -4.31 15.55
CA ALA A 142 3.86 -4.95 16.75
C ALA A 142 3.23 -4.37 18.03
N GLY A 143 3.15 -3.04 18.11
CA GLY A 143 2.45 -2.33 19.19
C GLY A 143 0.96 -2.70 19.23
N LYS A 144 0.27 -2.61 18.09
CA LYS A 144 -1.17 -2.88 18.00
C LYS A 144 -1.55 -4.32 18.38
N LEU A 145 -0.76 -5.30 17.98
CA LEU A 145 -1.03 -6.71 18.25
C LEU A 145 -0.43 -7.21 19.58
N GLY A 146 0.32 -6.37 20.31
CA GLY A 146 1.02 -6.77 21.53
C GLY A 146 2.05 -7.88 21.29
N ARG A 147 2.69 -7.90 20.12
CA ARG A 147 3.67 -8.93 19.72
C ARG A 147 5.06 -8.32 19.53
N PRO A 148 6.15 -9.06 19.81
CA PRO A 148 7.49 -8.58 19.52
C PRO A 148 7.69 -8.25 18.03
N LEU A 149 8.45 -7.18 17.73
CA LEU A 149 8.76 -6.78 16.35
C LEU A 149 9.39 -7.92 15.53
N GLY A 150 10.25 -8.73 16.15
CA GLY A 150 10.84 -9.91 15.50
C GLY A 150 9.80 -10.93 15.05
N THR A 151 8.71 -11.09 15.81
CA THR A 151 7.57 -11.96 15.47
C THR A 151 6.84 -11.40 14.26
N ILE A 152 6.51 -10.11 14.25
CA ILE A 152 5.84 -9.47 13.09
C ILE A 152 6.69 -9.57 11.83
N LYS A 153 8.01 -9.33 11.92
CA LYS A 153 8.96 -9.53 10.81
C LYS A 153 8.95 -10.96 10.28
N SER A 154 8.97 -11.95 11.18
CA SER A 154 8.93 -13.36 10.83
C SER A 154 7.59 -13.77 10.20
N TRP A 155 6.47 -13.28 10.73
CA TRP A 155 5.14 -13.49 10.17
C TRP A 155 5.01 -12.90 8.77
N LEU A 156 5.43 -11.66 8.57
CA LEU A 156 5.38 -11.00 7.28
C LEU A 156 6.24 -11.73 6.24
N ARG A 157 7.48 -12.07 6.60
CA ARG A 157 8.38 -12.80 5.68
C ARG A 157 7.78 -14.14 5.26
N ARG A 158 7.33 -14.95 6.22
CA ARG A 158 6.74 -16.28 5.93
C ARG A 158 5.41 -16.15 5.19
N GLY A 159 4.54 -15.22 5.60
CA GLY A 159 3.26 -14.96 4.94
C GLY A 159 3.44 -14.57 3.48
N LEU A 160 4.35 -13.64 3.19
CA LEU A 160 4.65 -13.24 1.80
C LEU A 160 5.27 -14.37 0.98
N GLN A 161 6.11 -15.20 1.59
CA GLN A 161 6.68 -16.38 0.92
C GLN A 161 5.59 -17.40 0.56
N SER A 162 4.66 -17.68 1.49
CA SER A 162 3.50 -18.55 1.25
C SER A 162 2.56 -17.97 0.20
N LEU A 163 2.27 -16.67 0.24
CA LEU A 163 1.45 -16.00 -0.77
C LEU A 163 2.10 -16.09 -2.15
N LYS A 164 3.41 -15.84 -2.25
CA LYS A 164 4.14 -15.97 -3.52
C LYS A 164 4.02 -17.39 -4.06
N ALA A 165 4.25 -18.41 -3.23
CA ALA A 165 4.18 -19.81 -3.65
C ALA A 165 2.77 -20.23 -4.07
N CYS A 166 1.73 -19.68 -3.44
CA CYS A 166 0.34 -20.00 -3.76
C CYS A 166 -0.18 -19.26 -5.02
N LEU A 167 0.34 -18.05 -5.30
CA LEU A 167 -0.05 -17.24 -6.45
C LEU A 167 0.73 -17.56 -7.74
N SER A 168 1.81 -18.33 -7.63
CA SER A 168 2.64 -18.76 -8.77
C SER A 168 2.10 -20.05 -9.36
#